data_AF-A0A956D4X7-F1
#
_entry.id   AF-A0A956D4X7-F1
#
_cell.length_a   1.000
_cell.length_b   1.000
_cell.length_c   1.000
_cell.angle_alpha   90.00
_cell.angle_beta   90.00
_cell.angle_gamma   90.00
#
_symmetry.space_group_name_H-M   'P 1'
#
loop_
_entity.id
_entity.type
_entity.pdbx_description
1 polymer ?
#
loop_
_entity_poly.entity_id
_entity_poly.type
_entity_poly.pdbx_seq_one_letter_code
_entity_poly.pdbx_strand_id
1 'polypeptide(L)'
;VTGPDTPGITSALTGVLAENHAELQDIEQVVVQGQLTLCLLIGLDPARAKGEPALKDLLFLAKRMGLDMQFKVLDSGERSTRTPPPRVQRYAVTAIGDGLTASGVHLISDVLAKAEANIENIRRLSSGRMLSLEIILSLSGGDEVAHELRRALLAALVDVDVDVAVQREKLTRRSKRLVVMDMDSTLIQIEVIDELARMHGVVEKVSEITRRAMAGELDFEQSLRARVALLEGMPWDQVLSLARNLPVTDGAREMLRVLRVLGYKTGVISGGFTFAANALRDELGLDYAYANNLEMRDGALTGRVLDPVVTPQRKADLLDAIAQREGIALEQTIAIGDGANDLTML
;
A
#
# COMPACT_ATOMS: atom_id res chain seq x y z
N VAL A 1 -25.79 19.16 11.54
CA VAL A 1 -27.09 18.45 11.51
C VAL A 1 -26.80 16.97 11.63
N THR A 2 -27.45 16.27 12.57
CA THR A 2 -27.23 14.86 12.87
C THR A 2 -28.56 14.14 13.08
N GLY A 3 -28.67 12.87 12.68
CA GLY A 3 -29.85 12.05 12.95
C GLY A 3 -30.07 10.94 11.91
N PRO A 4 -31.23 10.26 11.92
CA PRO A 4 -31.55 9.24 10.93
C PRO A 4 -31.52 9.79 9.50
N ASP A 5 -30.83 9.08 8.61
CA ASP A 5 -30.75 9.46 7.21
C ASP A 5 -32.07 9.18 6.48
N THR A 6 -32.51 10.15 5.67
CA THR A 6 -33.67 10.02 4.78
C THR A 6 -33.44 10.84 3.51
N PRO A 7 -34.01 10.42 2.36
CA PRO A 7 -33.91 11.20 1.13
C PRO A 7 -34.47 12.62 1.29
N GLY A 8 -33.74 13.62 0.77
CA GLY A 8 -34.20 15.00 0.69
C GLY A 8 -33.74 15.93 1.82
N ILE A 9 -33.03 15.43 2.85
CA ILE A 9 -32.50 16.27 3.95
C ILE A 9 -31.63 17.42 3.42
N THR A 10 -30.61 17.10 2.62
CA THR A 10 -29.70 18.09 2.06
C THR A 10 -30.45 19.12 1.20
N SER A 11 -31.39 18.65 0.37
CA SER A 11 -32.21 19.52 -0.49
C SER A 11 -33.11 20.45 0.32
N ALA A 12 -33.76 19.95 1.36
CA ALA A 12 -34.66 20.76 2.19
C ALA A 12 -33.89 21.85 2.94
N LEU A 13 -32.76 21.51 3.55
CA LEU A 13 -31.94 22.46 4.30
C LEU A 13 -31.31 23.52 3.38
N THR A 14 -30.74 23.09 2.26
CA THR A 14 -30.17 24.04 1.27
C THR A 14 -31.24 24.88 0.59
N GLY A 15 -32.47 24.38 0.46
CA GLY A 15 -33.63 25.17 0.00
C GLY A 15 -33.92 26.36 0.92
N VAL A 16 -34.01 26.13 2.23
CA VAL A 16 -34.20 27.21 3.22
C VAL A 16 -33.03 28.22 3.17
N LEU A 17 -31.79 27.73 3.02
CA LEU A 17 -30.62 28.60 2.88
C LEU A 17 -30.68 29.46 1.60
N ALA A 18 -31.10 28.87 0.48
CA ALA A 18 -31.24 29.57 -0.79
C ALA A 18 -32.33 30.66 -0.74
N GLU A 19 -33.47 30.37 -0.10
CA GLU A 19 -34.55 31.34 0.13
C GLU A 19 -34.10 32.55 0.96
N ASN A 20 -33.11 32.35 1.83
CA ASN A 20 -32.53 33.40 2.66
C ASN A 20 -31.24 34.00 2.07
N HIS A 21 -30.92 33.71 0.80
CA HIS A 21 -29.74 34.20 0.10
C HIS A 21 -28.41 33.94 0.83
N ALA A 22 -28.32 32.82 1.56
CA ALA A 22 -27.09 32.43 2.24
C ALA A 22 -26.00 32.04 1.22
N GLU A 23 -24.76 32.43 1.49
CA GLU A 23 -23.59 31.98 0.73
C GLU A 23 -23.08 30.66 1.34
N LEU A 24 -22.95 29.61 0.53
CA LEU A 24 -22.36 28.35 0.97
C LEU A 24 -20.83 28.42 0.85
N GLN A 25 -20.13 28.37 1.98
CA GLN A 25 -18.66 28.41 2.02
C GLN A 25 -18.04 27.02 2.08
N ASP A 26 -18.69 26.08 2.77
CA ASP A 26 -18.26 24.69 2.87
C ASP A 26 -19.44 23.76 3.15
N ILE A 27 -19.34 22.51 2.71
CA ILE A 27 -20.33 21.48 2.94
C ILE A 27 -19.66 20.10 3.03
N GLU A 28 -19.92 19.41 4.14
CA GLU A 28 -19.50 18.02 4.32
C GLU A 28 -20.69 17.17 4.76
N GLN A 29 -20.87 16.01 4.12
CA GLN A 29 -21.91 15.06 4.46
C GLN A 29 -21.34 13.64 4.53
N VAL A 30 -21.70 12.92 5.58
CA VAL A 30 -21.42 11.49 5.71
C VAL A 30 -22.65 10.76 6.24
N VAL A 31 -22.89 9.56 5.73
CA VAL A 31 -23.91 8.64 6.25
C VAL A 31 -23.21 7.35 6.68
N VAL A 32 -23.33 6.98 7.95
CA VAL A 32 -22.77 5.75 8.51
C VAL A 32 -23.90 4.94 9.13
N GLN A 33 -24.16 3.74 8.60
CA GLN A 33 -25.22 2.85 9.09
C GLN A 33 -26.60 3.52 9.24
N GLY A 34 -26.97 4.36 8.27
CA GLY A 34 -28.24 5.09 8.28
C GLY A 34 -28.31 6.27 9.24
N GLN A 35 -27.17 6.70 9.81
CA GLN A 35 -27.05 7.95 10.56
C GLN A 35 -26.32 8.99 9.71
N LEU A 36 -26.98 10.12 9.48
CA LEU A 36 -26.47 11.27 8.75
C LEU A 36 -25.73 12.21 9.71
N THR A 37 -24.57 12.69 9.27
CA THR A 37 -23.95 13.93 9.75
C THR A 37 -23.76 14.86 8.55
N LEU A 38 -24.37 16.03 8.60
CA LEU A 38 -24.26 17.10 7.60
C LEU A 38 -23.77 18.39 8.27
N CYS A 39 -22.61 18.87 7.84
CA CYS A 39 -22.01 20.13 8.25
C CYS A 39 -22.10 21.13 7.10
N LEU A 40 -22.48 22.37 7.42
CA LEU A 40 -22.63 23.47 6.46
C LEU A 40 -21.96 24.69 7.08
N LEU A 41 -20.98 25.27 6.39
CA LEU A 41 -20.45 26.60 6.70
C LEU A 41 -21.11 27.60 5.76
N ILE A 42 -21.82 28.57 6.33
CA ILE A 42 -22.62 29.53 5.59
C ILE A 42 -22.27 30.96 5.99
N GLY A 43 -22.23 31.84 4.99
CA GLY A 43 -22.22 33.29 5.16
C GLY A 43 -23.64 33.83 5.09
N LEU A 44 -24.05 34.59 6.10
CA LEU A 44 -25.31 35.35 6.08
C LEU A 44 -24.97 36.83 5.98
N ASP A 45 -25.37 37.48 4.88
CA ASP A 45 -25.20 38.93 4.71
C ASP A 45 -26.29 39.65 5.52
N PRO A 46 -25.96 40.44 6.56
CA PRO A 46 -26.96 41.15 7.36
C PRO A 46 -27.82 42.13 6.55
N ALA A 47 -27.35 42.60 5.39
CA ALA A 47 -28.07 43.54 4.52
C ALA A 47 -29.06 42.86 3.56
N ARG A 48 -28.91 41.55 3.31
CA ARG A 48 -29.74 40.76 2.38
C ARG A 48 -30.51 39.64 3.07
N ALA A 49 -29.99 39.14 4.18
CA ALA A 49 -30.60 38.10 4.98
C ALA A 49 -31.62 38.72 5.93
N LYS A 50 -32.81 38.12 5.99
CA LYS A 50 -33.63 38.22 7.19
C LYS A 50 -32.99 37.28 8.23
N GLY A 51 -31.88 37.69 8.83
CA GLY A 51 -30.96 36.79 9.55
C GLY A 51 -31.57 35.92 10.66
N GLU A 52 -32.59 36.40 11.38
CA GLU A 52 -33.30 35.62 12.40
C GLU A 52 -34.24 34.54 11.83
N PRO A 53 -35.05 34.80 10.77
CA PRO A 53 -35.86 33.78 10.09
C PRO A 53 -35.10 32.54 9.61
N ALA A 54 -33.96 32.71 8.92
CA ALA A 54 -33.25 31.60 8.29
C ALA A 54 -32.89 30.49 9.29
N LEU A 55 -32.33 30.88 10.44
CA LEU A 55 -31.91 29.95 11.47
C LEU A 55 -33.11 29.26 12.14
N LYS A 56 -34.18 30.01 12.40
CA LYS A 56 -35.41 29.47 12.97
C LYS A 56 -36.07 28.46 12.02
N ASP A 57 -36.11 28.76 10.73
CA ASP A 57 -36.69 27.89 9.70
C ASP A 57 -35.88 26.60 9.57
N LEU A 58 -34.55 26.70 9.62
CA LEU A 58 -33.65 25.54 9.63
C LEU A 58 -33.87 24.67 10.87
N LEU A 59 -33.96 25.26 12.06
CA LEU A 59 -34.22 24.52 13.31
C LEU A 59 -35.59 23.83 13.29
N PHE A 60 -36.62 24.52 12.79
CA PHE A 60 -37.97 23.95 12.66
C PHE A 60 -37.99 22.80 11.65
N LEU A 61 -37.36 22.99 10.49
CA LEU A 61 -37.26 21.98 9.45
C LEU A 61 -36.50 20.74 9.96
N ALA A 62 -35.35 20.92 10.59
CA ALA A 62 -34.57 19.83 11.18
C ALA A 62 -35.42 19.02 12.16
N LYS A 63 -36.10 19.70 13.10
CA LYS A 63 -36.98 19.04 14.07
C LYS A 63 -38.12 18.27 13.41
N ARG A 64 -38.74 18.83 12.35
CA ARG A 64 -39.80 18.15 11.58
C ARG A 64 -39.28 16.89 10.89
N MET A 65 -38.02 16.88 10.48
CA MET A 65 -37.36 15.74 9.85
C MET A 65 -36.75 14.77 10.87
N GLY A 66 -36.94 14.99 12.17
CA GLY A 66 -36.36 14.15 13.23
C GLY A 66 -34.84 14.28 13.37
N LEU A 67 -34.29 15.44 12.99
CA LEU A 67 -32.86 15.72 13.01
C LEU A 67 -32.52 16.69 14.15
N ASP A 68 -31.36 16.45 14.76
CA ASP A 68 -30.74 17.38 15.67
C ASP A 68 -29.89 18.39 14.89
N MET A 69 -30.06 19.66 15.21
CA MET A 69 -29.31 20.75 14.60
C MET A 69 -28.69 21.60 15.69
N GLN A 70 -27.37 21.78 15.58
CA GLN A 70 -26.59 22.72 16.36
C GLN A 70 -25.94 23.71 15.40
N PHE A 71 -25.74 24.93 15.86
CA PHE A 71 -25.07 25.99 15.11
C PHE A 71 -24.18 26.80 16.05
N LYS A 72 -23.14 27.40 15.48
CA LYS A 72 -22.24 28.33 16.16
C LYS A 72 -22.01 29.52 15.24
N VAL A 73 -22.22 30.73 15.74
CA VAL A 73 -21.88 31.96 15.02
C VAL A 73 -20.38 32.15 15.11
N LEU A 74 -19.74 32.42 13.97
CA LEU A 74 -18.30 32.69 13.87
C LEU A 74 -18.10 34.17 13.54
N ASP A 75 -17.39 34.91 14.39
CA ASP A 75 -17.07 36.30 14.11
C ASP A 75 -15.96 36.39 13.06
N SER A 76 -16.22 37.14 11.98
CA SER A 76 -15.26 37.35 10.88
C SER A 76 -13.96 38.06 11.30
N GLY A 77 -13.90 38.59 12.53
CA GLY A 77 -12.76 39.30 13.10
C GLY A 77 -11.70 38.43 13.78
N GLU A 78 -12.00 37.16 14.09
CA GLU A 78 -11.02 36.25 14.69
C GLU A 78 -10.11 35.59 13.64
N ARG A 79 -9.50 36.39 12.75
CA ARG A 79 -8.22 35.99 12.15
C ARG A 79 -7.16 36.13 13.23
N SER A 80 -7.18 35.17 14.15
CA SER A 80 -6.20 35.04 15.23
C SER A 80 -4.80 35.16 14.66
N THR A 81 -4.03 36.07 15.24
CA THR A 81 -2.57 36.19 15.20
C THR A 81 -1.91 34.94 15.79
N ARG A 82 -2.26 33.76 15.27
CA ARG A 82 -1.67 32.50 15.65
C ARG A 82 -0.33 32.39 14.94
N THR A 83 0.72 32.25 15.73
CA THR A 83 1.91 31.47 15.37
C THR A 83 1.49 30.35 14.42
N PRO A 84 2.14 30.17 13.26
CA PRO A 84 1.74 29.11 12.34
C PRO A 84 1.59 27.83 13.15
N PRO A 85 0.44 27.13 13.06
CA PRO A 85 0.24 25.92 13.82
C PRO A 85 1.45 25.00 13.60
N PRO A 86 1.86 24.18 14.59
CA PRO A 86 2.88 23.16 14.36
C PRO A 86 2.55 22.45 13.06
N ARG A 87 3.57 22.07 12.26
CA ARG A 87 3.34 21.43 10.95
C ARG A 87 2.56 20.12 11.15
N VAL A 88 1.23 20.23 11.14
CA VAL A 88 0.31 19.10 11.21
C VAL A 88 0.34 18.46 9.84
N GLN A 89 0.73 17.20 9.80
CA GLN A 89 0.78 16.41 8.59
C GLN A 89 -0.20 15.26 8.70
N ARG A 90 -0.78 14.87 7.57
CA ARG A 90 -1.67 13.73 7.51
C ARG A 90 -0.90 12.47 7.19
N TYR A 91 -1.28 11.39 7.85
CA TYR A 91 -0.78 10.04 7.62
C TYR A 91 -1.95 9.07 7.50
N ALA A 92 -1.71 7.99 6.77
CA ALA A 92 -2.59 6.84 6.71
C ALA A 92 -1.91 5.69 7.44
N VAL A 93 -2.60 5.14 8.44
CA VAL A 93 -2.26 3.86 9.06
C VAL A 93 -3.16 2.82 8.42
N THR A 94 -2.57 1.89 7.67
CA THR A 94 -3.29 0.73 7.12
C THR A 94 -2.98 -0.46 7.99
N ALA A 95 -4.02 -1.08 8.54
CA ALA A 95 -3.89 -2.31 9.33
C ALA A 95 -4.65 -3.44 8.64
N ILE A 96 -4.10 -4.64 8.64
CA ILE A 96 -4.71 -5.83 8.03
C ILE A 96 -4.38 -7.07 8.84
N GLY A 97 -5.35 -7.98 9.00
CA GLY A 97 -5.13 -9.26 9.69
C GLY A 97 -6.35 -9.71 10.49
N ASP A 98 -6.36 -10.98 10.91
CA ASP A 98 -7.47 -11.55 11.69
C ASP A 98 -7.47 -11.05 13.15
N GLY A 99 -6.34 -10.52 13.62
CA GLY A 99 -6.18 -9.89 14.93
C GLY A 99 -6.84 -8.52 15.09
N LEU A 100 -7.46 -7.96 14.03
CA LEU A 100 -8.24 -6.71 14.08
C LEU A 100 -9.60 -6.86 14.79
N THR A 101 -9.57 -7.48 15.96
CA THR A 101 -10.65 -7.51 16.94
C THR A 101 -10.70 -6.18 17.73
N ALA A 102 -11.64 -6.04 18.67
CA ALA A 102 -11.69 -4.88 19.56
C ALA A 102 -10.36 -4.63 20.28
N SER A 103 -9.64 -5.69 20.67
CA SER A 103 -8.32 -5.60 21.31
C SER A 103 -7.25 -5.08 20.36
N GLY A 104 -7.21 -5.56 19.11
CA GLY A 104 -6.25 -5.08 18.11
C GLY A 104 -6.48 -3.61 17.75
N VAL A 105 -7.74 -3.22 17.56
CA VAL A 105 -8.10 -1.80 17.33
C VAL A 105 -7.76 -0.94 18.55
N HIS A 106 -7.99 -1.43 19.76
CA HIS A 106 -7.61 -0.73 20.98
C HIS A 106 -6.09 -0.46 21.03
N LEU A 107 -5.25 -1.47 20.80
CA LEU A 107 -3.79 -1.32 20.80
C LEU A 107 -3.33 -0.27 19.78
N ILE A 108 -3.87 -0.32 18.56
CA ILE A 108 -3.59 0.71 17.54
C ILE A 108 -4.00 2.09 18.07
N SER A 109 -5.25 2.25 18.51
CA SER A 109 -5.79 3.55 18.95
C SER A 109 -5.08 4.11 20.18
N ASP A 110 -4.61 3.26 21.09
CA ASP A 110 -3.87 3.64 22.30
C ASP A 110 -2.47 4.18 21.94
N VAL A 111 -1.77 3.51 21.02
CA VAL A 111 -0.49 4.00 20.48
C VAL A 111 -0.68 5.34 19.75
N LEU A 112 -1.74 5.46 18.93
CA LEU A 112 -2.06 6.72 18.24
C LEU A 112 -2.33 7.85 19.25
N ALA A 113 -3.11 7.58 20.29
CA ALA A 113 -3.45 8.56 21.33
C ALA A 113 -2.22 9.01 22.12
N LYS A 114 -1.31 8.09 22.49
CA LYS A 114 -0.04 8.40 23.18
C LYS A 114 0.91 9.24 22.32
N ALA A 115 0.83 9.11 21.00
CA ALA A 115 1.56 9.94 20.05
C ALA A 115 0.87 11.30 19.79
N GLU A 116 -0.21 11.62 20.50
CA GLU A 116 -1.05 12.81 20.29
C GLU A 116 -1.56 12.92 18.84
N ALA A 117 -1.72 11.77 18.16
CA ALA A 117 -2.30 11.70 16.84
C ALA A 117 -3.83 11.79 16.93
N ASN A 118 -4.41 12.74 16.22
CA ASN A 118 -5.87 12.82 16.10
C ASN A 118 -6.34 11.98 14.90
N ILE A 119 -7.23 11.03 15.15
CA ILE A 119 -7.86 10.22 14.11
C ILE A 119 -8.93 11.07 13.42
N GLU A 120 -8.74 11.33 12.13
CA GLU A 120 -9.71 12.08 11.32
C GLU A 120 -10.76 11.15 10.70
N ASN A 121 -10.38 9.92 10.34
CA ASN A 121 -11.28 8.96 9.69
C ASN A 121 -10.83 7.51 9.91
N ILE A 122 -11.79 6.60 10.00
CA ILE A 122 -11.54 5.15 9.96
C ILE A 122 -12.47 4.54 8.91
N ARG A 123 -11.91 3.79 7.97
CA ARG A 123 -12.64 3.13 6.89
C ARG A 123 -12.21 1.68 6.76
N ARG A 124 -13.16 0.79 6.50
CA ARG A 124 -12.87 -0.58 6.10
C ARG A 124 -12.49 -0.62 4.63
N LEU A 125 -11.37 -1.25 4.30
CA LEU A 125 -10.90 -1.43 2.91
C LEU A 125 -11.33 -2.76 2.29
N SER A 126 -11.52 -3.81 3.12
CA SER A 126 -11.84 -5.15 2.63
C SER A 126 -13.34 -5.44 2.62
N SER A 127 -13.80 -6.19 1.63
CA SER A 127 -15.12 -6.85 1.65
C SER A 127 -15.04 -8.34 2.05
N GLY A 128 -13.82 -8.89 2.07
CA GLY A 128 -13.54 -10.31 2.34
C GLY A 128 -13.37 -10.65 3.82
N ARG A 129 -12.85 -11.87 4.06
CA ARG A 129 -12.66 -12.49 5.38
C ARG A 129 -11.65 -11.72 6.24
N MET A 130 -10.49 -11.42 5.67
CA MET A 130 -9.45 -10.66 6.38
C MET A 130 -9.89 -9.19 6.50
N LEU A 131 -9.97 -8.69 7.72
CA LEU A 131 -10.32 -7.30 7.95
C LEU A 131 -9.14 -6.42 7.56
N SER A 132 -9.42 -5.30 6.89
CA SER A 132 -8.44 -4.26 6.63
C SER A 132 -9.06 -2.90 6.92
N LEU A 133 -8.34 -2.08 7.67
CA LEU A 133 -8.74 -0.74 8.08
C LEU A 133 -7.73 0.29 7.57
N GLU A 134 -8.24 1.38 7.01
CA GLU A 134 -7.50 2.62 6.80
C GLU A 134 -7.89 3.62 7.90
N ILE A 135 -6.90 4.11 8.62
CA ILE A 135 -7.04 5.14 9.65
C ILE A 135 -6.29 6.37 9.15
N ILE A 136 -7.02 7.42 8.77
CA ILE A 136 -6.45 8.71 8.42
C ILE A 136 -6.29 9.51 9.70
N LEU A 137 -5.09 10.01 9.95
CA LEU A 137 -4.76 10.76 11.14
C LEU A 137 -3.98 12.03 10.82
N SER A 138 -4.10 13.01 11.71
CA SER A 138 -3.27 14.21 11.75
C SER A 138 -2.26 14.10 12.89
N LEU A 139 -0.98 14.27 12.58
CA LEU A 139 0.14 14.16 13.51
C LEU A 139 1.01 15.41 13.45
N SER A 140 1.35 15.94 14.63
CA SER A 140 2.30 17.04 14.78
C SER A 140 3.74 16.52 14.82
N GLY A 141 4.71 17.27 14.28
CA GLY A 141 6.14 16.94 14.39
C GLY A 141 6.78 16.29 13.16
N GLY A 142 6.01 16.02 12.11
CA GLY A 142 6.56 15.60 10.81
C GLY A 142 7.01 14.13 10.74
N ASP A 143 7.98 13.84 9.85
CA ASP A 143 8.32 12.46 9.46
C ASP A 143 9.09 11.70 10.57
N GLU A 144 9.84 12.39 11.45
CA GLU A 144 10.55 11.76 12.59
C GLU A 144 9.58 11.15 13.61
N VAL A 145 8.55 11.91 14.01
CA VAL A 145 7.50 11.42 14.92
C VAL A 145 6.70 10.30 14.27
N ALA A 146 6.48 10.34 12.95
CA ALA A 146 5.84 9.25 12.23
C ALA A 146 6.68 7.96 12.24
N HIS A 147 8.01 8.08 12.23
CA HIS A 147 8.91 6.93 12.35
C HIS A 147 8.87 6.31 13.75
N GLU A 148 8.82 7.14 14.80
CA GLU A 148 8.57 6.69 16.18
C GLU A 148 7.22 6.01 16.33
N LEU A 149 6.17 6.59 15.75
CA LEU A 149 4.83 6.01 15.75
C LEU A 149 4.81 4.64 15.06
N ARG A 150 5.47 4.50 13.90
CA ARG A 150 5.60 3.20 13.21
C ARG A 150 6.27 2.16 14.10
N ARG A 151 7.37 2.52 14.78
CA ARG A 151 8.07 1.60 15.71
C ARG A 151 7.19 1.20 16.89
N ALA A 152 6.47 2.15 17.47
CA ALA A 152 5.55 1.88 18.58
C ALA A 152 4.40 0.97 18.17
N LEU A 153 3.82 1.17 16.98
CA LEU A 153 2.76 0.31 16.44
C LEU A 153 3.27 -1.13 16.20
N LEU A 154 4.43 -1.29 15.57
CA LEU A 154 5.05 -2.60 15.36
C LEU A 154 5.33 -3.32 16.69
N ALA A 155 5.84 -2.62 17.69
CA ALA A 155 6.11 -3.20 19.00
C ALA A 155 4.82 -3.60 19.73
N ALA A 156 3.75 -2.80 19.64
CA ALA A 156 2.48 -3.08 20.28
C ALA A 156 1.71 -4.25 19.64
N LEU A 157 1.98 -4.55 18.37
CA LEU A 157 1.28 -5.57 17.58
C LEU A 157 2.09 -6.85 17.35
N VAL A 158 3.28 -6.97 17.94
CA VAL A 158 4.20 -8.11 17.67
C VAL A 158 3.57 -9.49 17.94
N ASP A 159 2.73 -9.61 18.97
CA ASP A 159 2.04 -10.85 19.35
C ASP A 159 0.58 -10.87 18.88
N VAL A 160 0.22 -9.96 17.96
CA VAL A 160 -1.12 -9.83 17.40
C VAL A 160 -1.02 -10.12 15.91
N ASP A 161 -1.93 -10.93 15.39
CA ASP A 161 -2.02 -11.25 13.96
C ASP A 161 -2.55 -10.05 13.15
N VAL A 162 -1.78 -8.95 13.15
CA VAL A 162 -2.07 -7.68 12.47
C VAL A 162 -0.79 -7.09 11.91
N ASP A 163 -0.75 -6.96 10.59
CA ASP A 163 0.23 -6.14 9.90
C ASP A 163 -0.20 -4.68 9.92
N VAL A 164 0.77 -3.78 10.07
CA VAL A 164 0.54 -2.33 10.08
C VAL A 164 1.54 -1.59 9.20
N ALA A 165 1.01 -0.68 8.38
CA ALA A 165 1.80 0.23 7.56
C ALA A 165 1.45 1.67 7.90
N VAL A 166 2.47 2.53 8.05
CA VAL A 166 2.31 3.97 8.25
C VAL A 166 2.86 4.67 7.01
N GLN A 167 2.02 5.46 6.34
CA GLN A 167 2.38 6.19 5.13
C GLN A 167 1.95 7.64 5.25
N ARG A 168 2.73 8.54 4.67
CA ARG A 168 2.32 9.94 4.57
C ARG A 168 1.16 10.07 3.59
N GLU A 169 0.12 10.80 3.98
CA GLU A 169 -1.07 11.02 3.16
C GLU A 169 -0.81 12.15 2.15
N LYS A 170 0.01 11.84 1.14
CA LYS A 170 0.25 12.67 -0.04
C LYS A 170 -0.59 12.18 -1.22
N LEU A 171 -0.79 13.05 -2.21
CA LEU A 171 -1.38 12.66 -3.49
C LEU A 171 -0.66 11.45 -4.13
N THR A 172 0.67 11.41 -4.03
CA THR A 172 1.50 10.32 -4.55
C THR A 172 1.27 8.97 -3.87
N ARG A 173 0.68 8.92 -2.67
CA ARG A 173 0.26 7.66 -2.04
C ARG A 173 -0.85 6.98 -2.85
N ARG A 174 -1.77 7.77 -3.40
CA ARG A 174 -2.95 7.28 -4.14
C ARG A 174 -2.73 7.17 -5.65
N SER A 175 -1.60 7.66 -6.15
CA SER A 175 -1.28 7.70 -7.57
C SER A 175 -0.01 6.90 -7.91
N LYS A 176 0.15 5.71 -7.31
CA LYS A 176 1.19 4.75 -7.74
C LYS A 176 0.86 4.23 -9.14
N ARG A 177 1.88 3.87 -9.92
CA ARG A 177 1.73 3.53 -11.36
C ARG A 177 2.64 2.39 -11.84
N LEU A 178 3.63 1.99 -11.05
CA LEU A 178 4.54 0.89 -11.35
C LEU A 178 4.65 -0.03 -10.13
N VAL A 179 4.53 -1.34 -10.35
CA VAL A 179 4.84 -2.37 -9.34
C VAL A 179 5.92 -3.28 -9.89
N VAL A 180 7.05 -3.38 -9.18
CA VAL A 180 8.07 -4.40 -9.42
C VAL A 180 8.08 -5.39 -8.26
N MET A 181 8.32 -6.66 -8.55
CA MET A 181 8.29 -7.73 -7.56
C MET A 181 9.55 -8.60 -7.71
N ASP A 182 10.08 -9.13 -6.61
CA ASP A 182 10.92 -10.32 -6.69
C ASP A 182 10.09 -11.52 -7.16
N MET A 183 10.78 -12.56 -7.62
CA MET A 183 10.20 -13.81 -8.08
C MET A 183 10.14 -14.85 -6.96
N ASP A 184 11.30 -15.42 -6.62
CA ASP A 184 11.45 -16.47 -5.62
C ASP A 184 10.92 -15.97 -4.27
N SER A 185 10.20 -16.82 -3.53
CA SER A 185 9.59 -16.50 -2.22
C SER A 185 8.68 -15.26 -2.15
N THR A 186 8.38 -14.63 -3.28
CA THR A 186 7.54 -13.42 -3.39
C THR A 186 6.39 -13.65 -4.38
N LEU A 187 6.69 -13.72 -5.69
CA LEU A 187 5.69 -13.97 -6.72
C LEU A 187 5.37 -15.47 -6.89
N ILE A 188 6.32 -16.33 -6.51
CA ILE A 188 6.17 -17.78 -6.43
C ILE A 188 6.58 -18.28 -5.04
N GLN A 189 6.04 -19.42 -4.62
CA GLN A 189 6.20 -19.98 -3.27
C GLN A 189 7.45 -20.87 -3.09
N ILE A 190 8.36 -20.85 -4.08
CA ILE A 190 9.54 -21.71 -4.12
C ILE A 190 10.79 -20.89 -4.43
N GLU A 191 11.94 -21.46 -4.11
CA GLU A 191 13.25 -21.05 -4.61
C GLU A 191 13.59 -21.86 -5.85
N VAL A 192 13.61 -21.24 -7.04
CA VAL A 192 13.82 -21.96 -8.31
C VAL A 192 15.13 -22.74 -8.32
N ILE A 193 16.21 -22.19 -7.74
CA ILE A 193 17.50 -22.87 -7.71
C ILE A 193 17.50 -24.15 -6.86
N ASP A 194 16.73 -24.17 -5.77
CA ASP A 194 16.61 -25.34 -4.90
C ASP A 194 15.78 -26.44 -5.56
N GLU A 195 14.74 -26.08 -6.32
CA GLU A 195 13.99 -27.02 -7.15
C GLU A 195 14.87 -27.66 -8.23
N LEU A 196 15.67 -26.86 -8.94
CA LEU A 196 16.63 -27.38 -9.93
C LEU A 196 17.66 -28.30 -9.27
N ALA A 197 18.18 -27.92 -8.11
CA ALA A 197 19.12 -28.73 -7.35
C ALA A 197 18.50 -30.07 -6.92
N ARG A 198 17.21 -30.09 -6.57
CA ARG A 198 16.50 -31.32 -6.21
C ARG A 198 16.34 -32.22 -7.41
N MET A 199 15.94 -31.66 -8.54
CA MET A 199 15.77 -32.38 -9.80
C MET A 199 17.09 -32.96 -10.35
N HIS A 200 18.22 -32.29 -10.06
CA HIS A 200 19.57 -32.73 -10.44
C HIS A 200 20.29 -33.57 -9.35
N GLY A 201 19.69 -33.74 -8.17
CA GLY A 201 20.24 -34.56 -7.08
C GLY A 201 21.40 -33.93 -6.30
N VAL A 202 21.50 -32.59 -6.28
CA VAL A 202 22.59 -31.83 -5.63
C VAL A 202 22.11 -30.88 -4.51
N VAL A 203 20.88 -31.06 -4.01
CA VAL A 203 20.27 -30.22 -2.95
C VAL A 203 21.21 -29.98 -1.76
N GLU A 204 21.81 -31.02 -1.19
CA GLU A 204 22.64 -30.88 0.02
C GLU A 204 23.83 -29.95 -0.18
N LYS A 205 24.46 -30.00 -1.36
CA LYS A 205 25.60 -29.15 -1.71
C LYS A 205 25.16 -27.70 -1.94
N VAL A 206 24.00 -27.50 -2.56
CA VAL A 206 23.43 -26.15 -2.76
C VAL A 206 23.07 -25.53 -1.41
N SER A 207 22.41 -26.29 -0.52
CA SER A 207 22.06 -25.83 0.82
C SER A 207 23.29 -25.49 1.67
N GLU A 208 24.40 -26.22 1.53
CA GLU A 208 25.67 -25.88 2.18
C GLU A 208 26.20 -24.51 1.71
N ILE A 209 26.20 -24.24 0.41
CA ILE A 209 26.63 -22.94 -0.13
C ILE A 209 25.70 -21.82 0.33
N THR A 210 24.38 -22.04 0.31
CA THR A 210 23.39 -21.06 0.80
C THR A 210 23.66 -20.71 2.27
N ARG A 211 23.94 -21.69 3.12
CA ARG A 211 24.25 -21.46 4.54
C ARG A 211 25.51 -20.60 4.73
N ARG A 212 26.55 -20.86 3.93
CA ARG A 212 27.80 -20.08 3.95
C ARG A 212 27.57 -18.63 3.48
N ALA A 213 26.76 -18.44 2.45
CA ALA A 213 26.37 -17.11 1.98
C ALA A 213 25.58 -16.34 3.06
N MET A 214 24.62 -16.98 3.72
CA MET A 214 23.88 -16.39 4.85
C MET A 214 24.77 -16.07 6.06
N ALA A 215 25.86 -16.83 6.26
CA ALA A 215 26.89 -16.54 7.27
C ALA A 215 27.84 -15.39 6.86
N GLY A 216 27.66 -14.80 5.67
CA GLY A 216 28.49 -13.72 5.15
C GLY A 216 29.85 -14.18 4.58
N GLU A 217 30.05 -15.49 4.40
CA GLU A 217 31.31 -16.03 3.86
C GLU A 217 31.45 -15.84 2.33
N LEU A 218 30.32 -15.70 1.63
CA LEU A 218 30.25 -15.52 0.19
C LEU A 218 29.36 -14.33 -0.12
N ASP A 219 29.79 -13.48 -1.06
CA ASP A 219 28.89 -12.47 -1.61
C ASP A 219 27.79 -13.11 -2.48
N PHE A 220 26.80 -12.30 -2.85
CA PHE A 220 25.64 -12.77 -3.63
C PHE A 220 26.07 -13.44 -4.95
N GLU A 221 27.01 -12.84 -5.68
CA GLU A 221 27.41 -13.31 -7.01
C GLU A 221 28.24 -14.60 -6.90
N GLN A 222 29.18 -14.65 -5.96
CA GLN A 222 29.97 -15.84 -5.63
C GLN A 222 29.06 -17.01 -5.25
N SER A 223 28.09 -16.76 -4.36
CA SER A 223 27.11 -17.76 -3.95
C SER A 223 26.26 -18.26 -5.11
N LEU A 224 25.75 -17.35 -5.95
CA LEU A 224 24.96 -17.70 -7.13
C LEU A 224 25.77 -18.57 -8.10
N ARG A 225 26.98 -18.13 -8.48
CA ARG A 225 27.83 -18.86 -9.41
C ARG A 225 28.22 -20.23 -8.86
N ALA A 226 28.53 -20.34 -7.58
CA ALA A 226 28.88 -21.61 -6.94
C ALA A 226 27.69 -22.59 -6.91
N ARG A 227 26.47 -22.11 -6.62
CA ARG A 227 25.26 -22.96 -6.67
C ARG A 227 24.93 -23.40 -8.09
N VAL A 228 25.05 -22.51 -9.07
CA VAL A 228 24.79 -22.84 -10.48
C VAL A 228 25.83 -23.81 -11.04
N ALA A 229 27.09 -23.74 -10.61
CA ALA A 229 28.12 -24.70 -11.01
C ALA A 229 27.76 -26.15 -10.68
N LEU A 230 27.01 -26.38 -9.60
CA LEU A 230 26.54 -27.72 -9.21
C LEU A 230 25.47 -28.28 -10.16
N LEU A 231 24.87 -27.45 -11.01
CA LEU A 231 23.84 -27.83 -11.98
C LEU A 231 24.44 -28.18 -13.36
N GLU A 232 25.76 -28.22 -13.50
CA GLU A 232 26.43 -28.62 -14.73
C GLU A 232 25.95 -30.01 -15.20
N GLY A 233 25.65 -30.13 -16.50
CA GLY A 233 25.17 -31.35 -17.13
C GLY A 233 23.66 -31.59 -17.01
N MET A 234 22.91 -30.74 -16.30
CA MET A 234 21.45 -30.85 -16.24
C MET A 234 20.84 -30.60 -17.64
N PRO A 235 20.00 -31.52 -18.17
CA PRO A 235 19.35 -31.32 -19.47
C PRO A 235 18.41 -30.11 -19.47
N TRP A 236 18.44 -29.31 -20.54
CA TRP A 236 17.64 -28.10 -20.64
C TRP A 236 16.13 -28.37 -20.62
N ASP A 237 15.68 -29.48 -21.20
CA ASP A 237 14.27 -29.90 -21.14
C ASP A 237 13.79 -30.13 -19.71
N GLN A 238 14.69 -30.59 -18.84
CA GLN A 238 14.40 -30.75 -17.41
C GLN A 238 14.22 -29.37 -16.76
N VAL A 239 15.08 -28.40 -17.06
CA VAL A 239 14.94 -27.01 -16.58
C VAL A 239 13.61 -26.39 -17.04
N LEU A 240 13.26 -26.54 -18.32
CA LEU A 240 12.01 -26.03 -18.87
C LEU A 240 10.75 -26.70 -18.29
N SER A 241 10.85 -27.93 -17.77
CA SER A 241 9.71 -28.61 -17.16
C SER A 241 9.21 -27.89 -15.90
N LEU A 242 10.12 -27.28 -15.13
CA LEU A 242 9.79 -26.49 -13.94
C LEU A 242 8.99 -25.23 -14.31
N ALA A 243 9.34 -24.60 -15.42
CA ALA A 243 8.70 -23.36 -15.90
C ALA A 243 7.19 -23.50 -16.15
N ARG A 244 6.72 -24.73 -16.43
CA ARG A 244 5.33 -25.00 -16.80
C ARG A 244 4.38 -25.02 -15.60
N ASN A 245 4.90 -25.23 -14.39
CA ASN A 245 4.12 -25.45 -13.17
C ASN A 245 4.70 -24.67 -11.99
N LEU A 246 5.00 -23.38 -12.18
CA LEU A 246 5.47 -22.55 -11.09
C LEU A 246 4.34 -22.26 -10.09
N PRO A 247 4.54 -22.52 -8.78
CA PRO A 247 3.52 -22.29 -7.76
C PRO A 247 3.45 -20.79 -7.44
N VAL A 248 2.67 -20.06 -8.24
CA VAL A 248 2.41 -18.62 -8.04
C VAL A 248 1.74 -18.38 -6.68
N THR A 249 2.25 -17.39 -5.94
CA THR A 249 1.77 -17.00 -4.62
C THR A 249 0.27 -16.68 -4.60
N ASP A 250 -0.41 -17.13 -3.54
CA ASP A 250 -1.84 -16.90 -3.36
C ASP A 250 -2.17 -15.41 -3.42
N GLY A 251 -3.21 -15.08 -4.19
CA GLY A 251 -3.63 -13.70 -4.43
C GLY A 251 -2.84 -12.94 -5.49
N ALA A 252 -1.65 -13.39 -5.92
CA ALA A 252 -0.83 -12.65 -6.90
C ALA A 252 -1.53 -12.50 -8.26
N ARG A 253 -2.22 -13.56 -8.74
CA ARG A 253 -3.02 -13.50 -9.98
C ARG A 253 -4.14 -12.45 -9.90
N GLU A 254 -4.83 -12.38 -8.77
CA GLU A 254 -5.91 -11.41 -8.56
C GLU A 254 -5.36 -9.99 -8.45
N MET A 255 -4.29 -9.80 -7.67
CA MET A 255 -3.59 -8.53 -7.53
C MET A 255 -3.17 -7.98 -8.90
N LEU A 256 -2.46 -8.78 -9.71
CA LEU A 256 -1.98 -8.36 -11.02
C LEU A 256 -3.11 -8.05 -11.99
N ARG A 257 -4.22 -8.79 -11.94
CA ARG A 257 -5.43 -8.47 -12.70
C ARG A 257 -5.99 -7.10 -12.34
N VAL A 258 -6.09 -6.78 -11.04
CA VAL A 258 -6.58 -5.48 -10.57
C VAL A 258 -5.61 -4.37 -10.95
N LEU A 259 -4.31 -4.56 -10.75
CA LEU A 259 -3.27 -3.61 -11.14
C LEU A 259 -3.32 -3.27 -12.64
N ARG A 260 -3.51 -4.27 -13.50
CA ARG A 260 -3.69 -4.06 -14.95
C ARG A 260 -4.92 -3.21 -15.27
N VAL A 261 -6.06 -3.49 -14.63
CA VAL A 261 -7.29 -2.69 -14.81
C VAL A 261 -7.09 -1.24 -14.37
N LEU A 262 -6.32 -1.02 -13.30
CA LEU A 262 -5.97 0.31 -12.82
C LEU A 262 -4.87 1.00 -13.66
N GLY A 263 -4.34 0.34 -14.69
CA GLY A 263 -3.34 0.89 -15.60
C GLY A 263 -1.92 0.93 -15.04
N TYR A 264 -1.61 0.09 -14.05
CA TYR A 264 -0.24 -0.06 -13.56
C TYR A 264 0.63 -0.78 -14.57
N LYS A 265 1.89 -0.36 -14.62
CA LYS A 265 2.98 -1.15 -15.16
C LYS A 265 3.42 -2.18 -14.14
N THR A 266 3.73 -3.38 -14.59
CA THR A 266 4.10 -4.50 -13.72
C THR A 266 5.38 -5.16 -14.22
N GLY A 267 6.26 -5.53 -13.30
CA GLY A 267 7.51 -6.19 -13.64
C GLY A 267 7.96 -7.18 -12.59
N VAL A 268 8.71 -8.18 -13.03
CA VAL A 268 9.49 -9.07 -12.13
C VAL A 268 10.97 -8.78 -12.30
N ILE A 269 11.68 -8.57 -11.19
CA ILE A 269 13.12 -8.32 -11.14
C ILE A 269 13.73 -9.29 -10.13
N SER A 270 14.42 -10.32 -10.62
CA SER A 270 14.82 -11.45 -9.78
C SER A 270 16.31 -11.81 -9.86
N GLY A 271 16.82 -12.31 -8.74
CA GLY A 271 18.11 -13.01 -8.67
C GLY A 271 18.05 -14.46 -9.18
N GLY A 272 16.85 -14.99 -9.46
CA GLY A 272 16.62 -16.28 -10.10
C GLY A 272 16.92 -16.23 -11.61
N PHE A 273 16.19 -17.03 -12.41
CA PHE A 273 16.57 -17.28 -13.81
C PHE A 273 15.51 -16.84 -14.84
N THR A 274 15.99 -16.42 -16.01
CA THR A 274 15.14 -15.85 -17.09
C THR A 274 14.08 -16.80 -17.62
N PHE A 275 14.31 -18.11 -17.65
CA PHE A 275 13.30 -19.06 -18.12
C PHE A 275 12.04 -19.02 -17.23
N ALA A 276 12.20 -18.92 -15.91
CA ALA A 276 11.11 -18.85 -14.94
C ALA A 276 10.44 -17.47 -14.96
N ALA A 277 11.24 -16.39 -14.96
CA ALA A 277 10.73 -15.03 -15.02
C ALA A 277 9.92 -14.76 -16.31
N ASN A 278 10.36 -15.29 -17.46
CA ASN A 278 9.61 -15.18 -18.72
C ASN A 278 8.33 -16.01 -18.70
N ALA A 279 8.35 -17.23 -18.12
CA ALA A 279 7.14 -18.03 -17.98
C ALA A 279 6.07 -17.30 -17.14
N LEU A 280 6.47 -16.71 -16.01
CA LEU A 280 5.58 -15.89 -15.17
C LEU A 280 5.11 -14.62 -15.88
N ARG A 281 5.99 -13.95 -16.64
CA ARG A 281 5.60 -12.80 -17.45
C ARG A 281 4.50 -13.17 -18.44
N ASP A 282 4.66 -14.28 -19.14
CA ASP A 282 3.72 -14.69 -20.18
C ASP A 282 2.41 -15.21 -19.57
N GLU A 283 2.46 -15.97 -18.47
CA GLU A 283 1.29 -16.46 -17.75
C GLU A 283 0.49 -15.33 -17.09
N LEU A 284 1.17 -14.41 -16.39
CA LEU A 284 0.56 -13.36 -15.58
C LEU A 284 0.38 -12.06 -16.35
N GLY A 285 0.90 -11.97 -17.57
CA GLY A 285 0.91 -10.79 -18.44
C GLY A 285 1.58 -9.58 -17.79
N LEU A 286 2.82 -9.76 -17.34
CA LEU A 286 3.68 -8.68 -16.83
C LEU A 286 4.29 -7.88 -18.01
N ASP A 287 4.54 -6.60 -17.82
CA ASP A 287 5.18 -5.75 -18.84
C ASP A 287 6.69 -5.99 -18.94
N TYR A 288 7.33 -6.35 -17.81
CA TYR A 288 8.78 -6.49 -17.68
C TYR A 288 9.18 -7.78 -16.97
N ALA A 289 10.29 -8.39 -17.40
CA ALA A 289 10.92 -9.52 -16.73
C ALA A 289 12.43 -9.44 -16.86
N TYR A 290 13.13 -9.36 -15.72
CA TYR A 290 14.58 -9.35 -15.64
C TYR A 290 15.05 -10.39 -14.62
N ALA A 291 15.98 -11.24 -15.04
CA ALA A 291 16.58 -12.29 -14.20
C ALA A 291 17.93 -12.74 -14.78
N ASN A 292 18.62 -13.66 -14.10
CA ASN A 292 19.91 -14.20 -14.54
C ASN A 292 19.76 -15.19 -15.69
N ASN A 293 20.71 -15.18 -16.62
CA ASN A 293 20.73 -16.13 -17.73
C ASN A 293 21.66 -17.31 -17.42
N LEU A 294 21.11 -18.53 -17.46
CA LEU A 294 21.91 -19.75 -17.41
C LEU A 294 22.55 -20.00 -18.78
N GLU A 295 23.85 -20.28 -18.82
CA GLU A 295 24.51 -20.69 -20.06
C GLU A 295 24.17 -22.15 -20.38
N MET A 296 23.80 -22.38 -21.63
CA MET A 296 23.47 -23.69 -22.17
C MET A 296 24.41 -24.01 -23.34
N ARG A 297 24.83 -25.26 -23.43
CA ARG A 297 25.56 -25.80 -24.58
C ARG A 297 25.12 -27.24 -24.84
N ASP A 298 24.94 -27.59 -26.11
CA ASP A 298 24.57 -28.94 -26.54
C ASP A 298 23.35 -29.54 -25.81
N GLY A 299 22.37 -28.69 -25.48
CA GLY A 299 21.12 -29.10 -24.81
C GLY A 299 21.22 -29.29 -23.29
N ALA A 300 22.34 -28.93 -22.65
CA ALA A 300 22.52 -29.03 -21.21
C ALA A 300 23.11 -27.74 -20.60
N LEU A 301 22.93 -27.59 -19.28
CA LEU A 301 23.54 -26.50 -18.52
C LEU A 301 25.06 -26.67 -18.43
N THR A 302 25.81 -25.59 -18.62
CA THR A 302 27.27 -25.58 -18.45
C THR A 302 27.72 -25.31 -17.02
N GLY A 303 26.78 -25.07 -16.10
CA GLY A 303 27.07 -24.63 -14.73
C GLY A 303 27.50 -23.16 -14.63
N ARG A 304 27.32 -22.35 -15.67
CA ARG A 304 27.67 -20.91 -15.65
C ARG A 304 26.46 -20.01 -15.77
N VAL A 305 26.54 -18.85 -15.10
CA VAL A 305 25.62 -17.72 -15.28
C VAL A 305 26.27 -16.70 -16.20
N LEU A 306 25.54 -16.26 -17.22
CA LEU A 306 25.97 -15.22 -18.16
C LEU A 306 25.84 -13.84 -17.53
N ASP A 307 26.79 -12.97 -17.87
CA ASP A 307 26.77 -11.57 -17.47
C ASP A 307 25.79 -10.74 -18.32
N PRO A 308 25.26 -9.62 -17.77
CA PRO A 308 25.44 -9.18 -16.39
C PRO A 308 24.53 -9.94 -15.42
N VAL A 309 25.06 -10.24 -14.23
CA VAL A 309 24.28 -10.81 -13.11
C VAL A 309 23.34 -9.75 -12.51
N VAL A 310 22.12 -10.15 -12.18
CA VAL A 310 21.13 -9.36 -11.45
C VAL A 310 21.48 -9.39 -9.96
N THR A 311 22.40 -8.52 -9.57
CA THR A 311 22.78 -8.24 -8.18
C THR A 311 21.73 -7.37 -7.47
N PRO A 312 21.79 -7.22 -6.13
CA PRO A 312 20.91 -6.31 -5.39
C PRO A 312 20.91 -4.86 -5.94
N GLN A 313 22.09 -4.32 -6.23
CA GLN A 313 22.20 -2.99 -6.87
C GLN A 313 21.57 -2.99 -8.26
N ARG A 314 21.79 -4.06 -9.05
CA ARG A 314 21.20 -4.16 -10.38
C ARG A 314 19.66 -4.24 -10.32
N LYS A 315 19.06 -4.81 -9.26
CA LYS A 315 17.61 -4.78 -9.09
C LYS A 315 17.09 -3.33 -8.97
N ALA A 316 17.75 -2.51 -8.17
CA ALA A 316 17.43 -1.10 -8.02
C ALA A 316 17.63 -0.32 -9.34
N ASP A 317 18.76 -0.53 -10.01
CA ASP A 317 19.04 0.13 -11.31
C ASP A 317 17.99 -0.23 -12.37
N LEU A 318 17.48 -1.47 -12.36
CA LEU A 318 16.43 -1.93 -13.27
C LEU A 318 15.07 -1.30 -12.95
N LEU A 319 14.71 -1.17 -11.67
CA LEU A 319 13.52 -0.42 -11.25
C LEU A 319 13.59 1.03 -11.76
N ASP A 320 14.73 1.71 -11.53
CA ASP A 320 14.96 3.07 -12.01
C ASP A 320 14.85 3.18 -13.53
N ALA A 321 15.43 2.24 -14.27
CA ALA A 321 15.37 2.21 -15.73
C ALA A 321 13.93 2.02 -16.25
N ILE A 322 13.14 1.14 -15.62
CA ILE A 322 11.71 0.97 -15.99
C ILE A 322 10.94 2.25 -15.69
N ALA A 323 11.12 2.84 -14.51
CA ALA A 323 10.44 4.06 -14.10
C ALA A 323 10.74 5.22 -15.07
N GLN A 324 12.01 5.42 -15.44
CA GLN A 324 12.42 6.42 -16.43
C GLN A 324 11.81 6.17 -17.80
N ARG A 325 11.83 4.92 -18.28
CA ARG A 325 11.27 4.54 -19.58
C ARG A 325 9.76 4.83 -19.66
N GLU A 326 9.04 4.60 -18.58
CA GLU A 326 7.59 4.80 -18.49
C GLU A 326 7.20 6.25 -18.09
N GLY A 327 8.18 7.12 -17.80
CA GLY A 327 7.92 8.48 -17.33
C GLY A 327 7.23 8.52 -15.96
N ILE A 328 7.54 7.56 -15.08
CA ILE A 328 6.98 7.41 -13.75
C ILE A 328 8.01 7.88 -12.72
N ALA A 329 7.62 8.79 -11.82
CA ALA A 329 8.51 9.20 -10.73
C ALA A 329 8.70 8.05 -9.72
N LEU A 330 9.87 7.95 -9.09
CA LEU A 330 10.15 6.90 -8.09
C LEU A 330 9.17 6.94 -6.91
N GLU A 331 8.69 8.11 -6.50
CA GLU A 331 7.62 8.19 -5.49
C GLU A 331 6.30 7.52 -5.90
N GLN A 332 6.12 7.17 -7.17
CA GLN A 332 4.95 6.50 -7.73
C GLN A 332 5.20 5.00 -8.02
N THR A 333 6.35 4.47 -7.63
CA THR A 333 6.66 3.04 -7.76
C THR A 333 6.35 2.29 -6.46
N ILE A 334 6.17 0.97 -6.58
CA ILE A 334 6.06 0.01 -5.50
C ILE A 334 7.04 -1.11 -5.80
N ALA A 335 7.89 -1.45 -4.84
CA ALA A 335 8.72 -2.64 -4.88
C ALA A 335 8.21 -3.65 -3.84
N ILE A 336 8.18 -4.93 -4.19
CA ILE A 336 7.78 -6.04 -3.33
C ILE A 336 8.89 -7.08 -3.36
N GLY A 337 9.38 -7.48 -2.20
CA GLY A 337 10.42 -8.50 -2.05
C GLY A 337 10.47 -9.01 -0.62
N ASP A 338 11.08 -10.17 -0.41
CA ASP A 338 11.16 -10.86 0.89
C ASP A 338 12.57 -10.85 1.49
N GLY A 339 13.60 -10.75 0.65
CA GLY A 339 14.97 -11.05 1.03
C GLY A 339 15.89 -9.83 1.20
N ALA A 340 17.06 -10.08 1.80
CA ALA A 340 18.13 -9.08 1.93
C ALA A 340 18.66 -8.59 0.56
N ASN A 341 18.51 -9.40 -0.49
CA ASN A 341 18.82 -9.08 -1.88
C ASN A 341 17.90 -7.98 -2.46
N ASP A 342 16.75 -7.72 -1.85
CA ASP A 342 15.80 -6.70 -2.31
C ASP A 342 15.96 -5.35 -1.60
N LEU A 343 16.74 -5.28 -0.51
CA LEU A 343 16.86 -4.08 0.32
C LEU A 343 17.29 -2.82 -0.43
N THR A 344 18.07 -2.94 -1.50
CA THR A 344 18.46 -1.78 -2.32
C THR A 344 17.35 -1.33 -3.26
N MET A 345 16.46 -2.24 -3.67
CA MET A 345 15.30 -1.97 -4.52
C MET A 345 14.10 -1.42 -3.72
N LEU A 346 13.95 -1.82 -2.45
CA LEU A 346 12.89 -1.40 -1.52
C LEU A 346 13.18 -0.02 -0.89
#